data_AF-A0A971Q260-F1
#
_entry.id   AF-A0A971Q260-F1
#
_cell.length_a   1.000
_cell.length_b   1.000
_cell.length_c   1.000
_cell.angle_alpha   90.00
_cell.angle_beta   90.00
_cell.angle_gamma   90.00
#
_symmetry.space_group_name_H-M   'P 1'
#
loop_
_entity.id
_entity.type
_entity.pdbx_description
1 polymer ?
#
loop_
_entity_poly.entity_id
_entity_poly.type
_entity_poly.pdbx_seq_one_letter_code
_entity_poly.pdbx_strand_id
1 'polypeptide(L)'
;MSAVKRSRRVGPRQGKPVAGVDFGSFKSMVESWLAEGVANERDRKVFTMRLGLWKKEQPTLNECGLKMGMSRERVRQIVNMCVEQLEEEDHFAKLAPFWNACEQTLFAWGGVMSAEELSEKVAAEFKWKQKPEPRILRTFLLHFGFEGFGEQDVCLAEHPCLEAKKVREDLIKLIEETASMPVAKAASALWDRSKGACRAKAKKVRGFSEALVRYLIDTDEAVAEQVVYENGTVFTASQWDLERGFVASAVSAILDEAGRPMHFTEIADELSKRRGHKVTHRYAYNRIWLAEDVVPVGRGKFMHLKHMAPSPKLITDVEQWFFDHLNDEVKYVAAYGAFAVYRQRLEKVGMTTPESLYGWLKESGSKELAYPRFPHVCRAEHAQRRVPLRKVIEEFIDRNGGTVTWKQFEEYVVKKMHLRRYFLQYLMKNLPASVSSRIKD
;
A
#
# COMPACT_ATOMS: atom_id res chain seq x y z
N MET A 1 -12.05 2.00 18.66
CA MET A 1 -13.23 2.58 19.36
C MET A 1 -13.43 4.00 18.86
N SER A 2 -14.66 4.31 18.46
CA SER A 2 -15.12 5.51 17.76
C SER A 2 -14.38 6.80 18.14
N ALA A 3 -13.59 7.32 17.19
CA ALA A 3 -13.05 8.67 17.24
C ALA A 3 -14.20 9.64 17.00
N VAL A 4 -14.71 10.24 18.08
CA VAL A 4 -15.52 11.45 17.97
C VAL A 4 -14.60 12.52 17.37
N LYS A 5 -14.76 12.80 16.07
CA LYS A 5 -14.19 13.97 15.39
C LYS A 5 -14.72 15.23 16.07
N ARG A 6 -14.11 15.64 17.19
CA ARG A 6 -14.21 17.02 17.67
C ARG A 6 -13.15 17.82 16.92
N SER A 7 -13.55 18.33 15.75
CA SER A 7 -12.88 19.48 15.15
C SER A 7 -12.96 20.62 16.16
N ARG A 8 -11.92 20.81 16.96
CA ARG A 8 -11.73 21.98 17.81
C ARG A 8 -10.51 22.71 17.26
N ARG A 9 -10.76 23.71 16.42
CA ARG A 9 -9.74 24.67 15.98
C ARG A 9 -9.18 25.34 17.22
N VAL A 10 -7.95 25.01 17.58
CA VAL A 10 -7.21 25.79 18.57
C VAL A 10 -6.65 27.00 17.85
N GLY A 11 -7.21 28.18 18.14
CA GLY A 11 -6.67 29.46 17.69
C GLY A 11 -5.28 29.72 18.28
N PRO A 12 -4.58 30.79 17.86
CA PRO A 12 -3.22 31.06 18.31
C PRO A 12 -3.13 31.16 19.84
N ARG A 13 -2.34 30.27 20.45
CA ARG A 13 -2.18 30.11 21.91
C ARG A 13 -1.29 31.22 22.49
N GLN A 14 -1.77 32.46 22.51
CA GLN A 14 -1.03 33.59 23.07
C GLN A 14 -1.30 33.72 24.57
N GLY A 15 -0.26 33.59 25.41
CA GLY A 15 -0.36 33.79 26.86
C GLY A 15 1.01 34.06 27.50
N LYS A 16 1.05 34.96 28.49
CA LYS A 16 2.24 35.20 29.35
C LYS A 16 2.30 34.12 30.46
N PRO A 17 3.48 33.83 31.05
CA PRO A 17 3.56 32.94 32.22
C PRO A 17 2.63 33.47 33.32
N VAL A 18 1.70 32.64 33.76
CA VAL A 18 0.67 33.01 34.73
C VAL A 18 1.11 32.57 36.12
N ALA A 19 0.86 33.40 37.14
CA ALA A 19 1.07 33.04 38.53
C ALA A 19 0.32 31.74 38.88
N GLY A 20 0.95 30.85 39.65
CA GLY A 20 0.35 29.62 40.18
C GLY A 20 0.77 28.30 39.52
N VAL A 21 1.50 28.32 38.39
CA VAL A 21 2.01 27.08 37.75
C VAL A 21 3.54 26.97 37.91
N ASP A 22 4.01 25.82 38.41
CA ASP A 22 5.42 25.50 38.60
C ASP A 22 6.02 24.79 37.38
N PHE A 23 6.79 25.52 36.56
CA PHE A 23 7.49 24.94 35.40
C PHE A 23 8.82 24.25 35.74
N GLY A 24 9.12 23.94 37.00
CA GLY A 24 10.38 23.30 37.42
C GLY A 24 10.57 21.85 36.92
N SER A 25 9.48 21.14 36.62
CA SER A 25 9.48 19.83 35.99
C SER A 25 8.15 19.59 35.26
N PHE A 26 8.10 18.63 34.33
CA PHE A 26 6.82 18.25 33.70
C PHE A 26 5.76 17.85 34.73
N LYS A 27 6.18 17.10 35.77
CA LYS A 27 5.28 16.66 36.81
C LYS A 27 4.74 17.81 37.65
N SER A 28 5.62 18.67 38.16
CA SER A 28 5.19 19.80 38.97
C SER A 28 4.36 20.80 38.18
N MET A 29 4.64 20.98 36.90
CA MET A 29 3.85 21.81 35.98
C MET A 29 2.43 21.27 35.83
N VAL A 30 2.29 19.98 35.52
CA VAL A 30 0.97 19.35 35.38
C VAL A 30 0.23 19.33 36.71
N GLU A 31 0.87 18.99 37.83
CA GLU A 31 0.22 18.91 39.14
C GLU A 31 -0.24 20.28 39.67
N SER A 32 0.58 21.32 39.52
CA SER A 32 0.20 22.70 39.92
C SER A 32 -0.91 23.26 39.04
N TRP A 33 -0.84 23.05 37.72
CA TRP A 33 -1.91 23.44 36.81
C TRP A 33 -3.23 22.72 37.11
N LEU A 34 -3.19 21.41 37.35
CA LEU A 34 -4.38 20.64 37.75
C LEU A 34 -4.97 21.11 39.09
N ALA A 35 -4.12 21.44 40.06
CA ALA A 35 -4.56 21.95 41.37
C ALA A 35 -5.29 23.29 41.26
N GLU A 36 -4.81 24.16 40.37
CA GLU A 36 -5.41 25.46 40.08
C GLU A 36 -6.76 25.38 39.33
N GLY A 37 -6.93 24.37 38.45
CA GLY A 37 -8.13 24.26 37.61
C GLY A 37 -9.23 23.38 38.17
N VAL A 38 -8.87 22.37 38.97
CA VAL A 38 -9.81 21.41 39.53
C VAL A 38 -9.70 21.46 41.05
N ALA A 39 -10.64 22.14 41.71
CA ALA A 39 -10.58 22.36 43.16
C ALA A 39 -10.66 21.06 43.99
N ASN A 40 -11.44 20.08 43.54
CA ASN A 40 -11.64 18.83 44.28
C ASN A 40 -10.46 17.85 44.10
N GLU A 41 -9.77 17.54 45.19
CA GLU A 41 -8.65 16.61 45.21
C GLU A 41 -9.01 15.20 44.73
N ARG A 42 -10.22 14.72 45.07
CA ARG A 42 -10.68 13.40 44.63
C ARG A 42 -10.82 13.37 43.11
N ASP A 43 -11.35 14.43 42.51
CA ASP A 43 -11.55 14.51 41.07
C ASP A 43 -10.21 14.62 40.33
N ARG A 44 -9.25 15.38 40.87
CA ARG A 44 -7.86 15.39 40.40
C ARG A 44 -7.24 13.99 40.42
N LYS A 45 -7.42 13.24 41.52
CA LYS A 45 -6.89 11.87 41.64
C LYS A 45 -7.52 10.91 40.63
N VAL A 46 -8.85 11.01 40.41
CA VAL A 46 -9.55 10.22 39.38
C VAL A 46 -8.99 10.56 37.99
N PHE A 47 -8.84 11.84 37.67
CA PHE A 47 -8.32 12.33 36.39
C PHE A 47 -6.87 11.83 36.14
N THR A 48 -5.96 12.10 37.08
CA THR A 48 -4.55 11.67 37.01
C THR A 48 -4.43 10.16 36.84
N MET A 49 -5.22 9.39 37.60
CA MET A 49 -5.23 7.93 37.48
C MET A 49 -5.75 7.47 36.12
N ARG A 50 -6.86 8.02 35.62
CA ARG A 50 -7.45 7.60 34.33
C ARG A 50 -6.55 7.91 33.14
N LEU A 51 -5.87 9.05 33.15
CA LEU A 51 -4.87 9.39 32.13
C LEU A 51 -3.60 8.54 32.29
N GLY A 52 -3.47 7.79 33.40
CA GLY A 52 -2.27 7.02 33.70
C GLY A 52 -1.06 7.93 33.90
N LEU A 53 -1.29 9.16 34.36
CA LEU A 53 -0.21 10.09 34.71
C LEU A 53 0.57 9.45 35.86
N TRP A 54 1.89 9.42 35.74
CA TRP A 54 2.82 8.91 36.75
C TRP A 54 2.75 7.39 37.00
N LYS A 55 2.16 6.62 36.08
CA LYS A 55 2.12 5.15 36.11
C LYS A 55 2.70 4.58 34.82
N LYS A 56 3.10 3.30 34.84
CA LYS A 56 3.60 2.61 33.65
C LYS A 56 2.50 2.34 32.61
N GLU A 57 1.26 2.13 33.08
CA GLU A 57 0.13 1.76 32.24
C GLU A 57 -1.05 2.69 32.46
N GLN A 58 -1.87 2.85 31.42
CA GLN A 58 -3.11 3.62 31.49
C GLN A 58 -4.27 2.69 31.87
N PRO A 59 -4.83 2.81 33.08
CA PRO A 59 -5.95 1.97 33.49
C PRO A 59 -7.22 2.31 32.70
N THR A 60 -8.07 1.31 32.50
CA THR A 60 -9.40 1.46 31.94
C THR A 60 -10.34 2.20 32.89
N LEU A 61 -11.46 2.72 32.37
CA LEU A 61 -12.49 3.34 33.21
C LEU A 61 -13.03 2.39 34.30
N ASN A 62 -13.10 1.09 34.01
CA ASN A 62 -13.59 0.09 34.94
C ASN A 62 -12.59 -0.16 36.08
N GLU A 63 -11.31 -0.35 35.75
CA GLU A 63 -10.24 -0.51 36.74
C GLU A 63 -10.11 0.73 37.63
N CYS A 64 -10.28 1.92 37.05
CA CYS A 64 -10.34 3.17 37.82
C CYS A 64 -11.52 3.17 38.80
N GLY A 65 -12.70 2.74 38.34
CA GLY A 65 -13.91 2.68 39.15
C GLY A 65 -13.76 1.74 40.35
N LEU A 66 -13.24 0.53 40.11
CA LEU A 66 -12.94 -0.45 41.14
C LEU A 66 -11.96 0.11 42.20
N LYS A 67 -10.87 0.75 41.76
CA LYS A 67 -9.86 1.33 42.67
C LYS A 67 -10.38 2.52 43.48
N MET A 68 -11.33 3.28 42.93
CA MET A 68 -11.85 4.50 43.57
C MET A 68 -13.23 4.32 44.24
N GLY A 69 -13.74 3.09 44.28
CA GLY A 69 -15.04 2.74 44.85
C GLY A 69 -16.21 3.45 44.16
N MET A 70 -16.18 3.54 42.83
CA MET A 70 -17.21 4.22 42.03
C MET A 70 -17.52 3.50 40.72
N SER A 71 -18.66 3.80 40.09
CA SER A 71 -19.02 3.20 38.80
C SER A 71 -18.13 3.68 37.66
N ARG A 72 -17.97 2.85 36.62
CA ARG A 72 -17.29 3.21 35.36
C ARG A 72 -17.81 4.52 34.78
N GLU A 73 -19.13 4.71 34.82
CA GLU A 73 -19.80 5.90 34.30
C GLU A 73 -19.47 7.14 35.14
N ARG A 74 -19.38 7.00 36.47
CA ARG A 74 -18.96 8.11 37.34
C ARG A 74 -17.53 8.55 37.05
N VAL A 75 -16.60 7.62 36.81
CA VAL A 75 -15.23 7.94 36.38
C VAL A 75 -15.25 8.75 35.08
N ARG A 76 -16.03 8.32 34.09
CA ARG A 76 -16.15 9.02 32.80
C ARG A 76 -16.66 10.45 32.97
N GLN A 77 -17.69 10.63 33.80
CA GLN A 77 -18.27 11.95 34.09
C GLN A 77 -17.25 12.88 34.76
N ILE A 78 -16.54 12.40 35.79
CA ILE A 78 -15.51 13.18 36.47
C ILE A 78 -14.40 13.59 35.50
N VAL A 79 -13.92 12.66 34.66
CA VAL A 79 -12.86 12.96 33.69
C VAL A 79 -13.31 14.02 32.69
N ASN A 80 -14.53 13.90 32.14
CA ASN A 80 -15.06 14.88 31.21
C ASN A 80 -15.23 16.26 31.86
N MET A 81 -15.75 16.32 33.08
CA MET A 81 -15.88 17.56 33.85
C MET A 81 -14.51 18.22 34.09
N CYS A 82 -13.50 17.44 34.48
CA CYS A 82 -12.14 17.97 34.65
C CYS A 82 -11.59 18.51 33.32
N VAL A 83 -11.78 17.81 32.20
CA VAL A 83 -11.34 18.32 30.88
C VAL A 83 -12.04 19.64 30.56
N GLU A 84 -13.34 19.74 30.77
CA GLU A 84 -14.11 20.97 30.52
C GLU A 84 -13.60 22.16 31.35
N GLN A 85 -13.31 21.95 32.64
CA GLN A 85 -12.72 22.98 33.52
C GLN A 85 -11.31 23.37 33.06
N LEU A 86 -10.50 22.40 32.64
CA LEU A 86 -9.12 22.62 32.24
C LEU A 86 -8.99 23.27 30.85
N GLU A 87 -10.01 23.12 29.99
CA GLU A 87 -10.11 23.75 28.67
C GLU A 87 -10.70 25.17 28.72
N GLU A 88 -11.15 25.66 29.88
CA GLU A 88 -11.57 27.06 30.03
C GLU A 88 -10.42 28.00 29.61
N GLU A 89 -10.73 29.00 28.77
CA GLU A 89 -9.73 29.79 28.03
C GLU A 89 -8.63 30.36 28.95
N ASP A 90 -9.03 31.02 30.05
CA ASP A 90 -8.10 31.61 31.02
C ASP A 90 -7.22 30.55 31.72
N HIS A 91 -7.81 29.40 32.05
CA HIS A 91 -7.08 28.32 32.72
C HIS A 91 -6.13 27.60 31.76
N PHE A 92 -6.59 27.31 30.54
CA PHE A 92 -5.81 26.68 29.49
C PHE A 92 -4.61 27.55 29.08
N ALA A 93 -4.80 28.88 29.03
CA ALA A 93 -3.76 29.85 28.73
C ALA A 93 -2.62 29.86 29.78
N LYS A 94 -2.85 29.38 31.01
CA LYS A 94 -1.78 29.24 32.03
C LYS A 94 -0.65 28.32 31.58
N LEU A 95 -0.94 27.32 30.74
CA LEU A 95 0.07 26.44 30.12
C LEU A 95 0.52 26.88 28.72
N ALA A 96 0.20 28.11 28.28
CA ALA A 96 0.61 28.62 26.98
C ALA A 96 2.12 28.46 26.69
N PRO A 97 3.06 28.68 27.64
CA PRO A 97 4.48 28.41 27.37
C PRO A 97 4.75 26.96 26.94
N PHE A 98 4.11 25.99 27.60
CA PHE A 98 4.28 24.57 27.30
C PHE A 98 3.62 24.19 25.98
N TRP A 99 2.38 24.63 25.75
CA TRP A 99 1.68 24.38 24.49
C TRP A 99 2.44 24.94 23.30
N ASN A 100 2.92 26.17 23.41
CA ASN A 100 3.71 26.82 22.37
C ASN A 100 5.02 26.09 22.12
N ALA A 101 5.71 25.60 23.15
CA ALA A 101 6.92 24.81 22.97
C ALA A 101 6.64 23.52 22.19
N CYS A 102 5.57 22.79 22.51
CA CYS A 102 5.17 21.58 21.78
C CYS A 102 4.79 21.90 20.34
N GLU A 103 3.91 22.88 20.10
CA GLU A 103 3.45 23.25 18.75
C GLU A 103 4.60 23.76 17.89
N GLN A 104 5.44 24.66 18.42
CA GLN A 104 6.57 25.20 17.67
C GLN A 104 7.61 24.13 17.36
N THR A 105 7.80 23.17 18.27
CA THR A 105 8.67 22.01 18.01
C THR A 105 8.11 21.16 16.88
N LEU A 106 6.84 20.74 16.95
CA LEU A 106 6.23 19.96 15.88
C LEU A 106 6.26 20.71 14.54
N PHE A 107 5.91 21.99 14.54
CA PHE A 107 5.94 22.84 13.36
C PHE A 107 7.35 22.94 12.76
N ALA A 108 8.37 23.15 13.60
CA ALA A 108 9.75 23.25 13.14
C ALA A 108 10.28 21.95 12.50
N TRP A 109 9.67 20.81 12.78
CA TRP A 109 10.14 19.49 12.35
C TRP A 109 9.21 18.76 11.36
N GLY A 110 8.33 19.51 10.68
CA GLY A 110 7.51 18.96 9.60
C GLY A 110 6.08 18.61 9.99
N GLY A 111 5.67 18.85 11.23
CA GLY A 111 4.29 18.72 11.72
C GLY A 111 3.99 17.43 12.47
N VAL A 112 4.91 16.47 12.52
CA VAL A 112 4.76 15.20 13.24
C VAL A 112 6.09 14.77 13.84
N MET A 113 6.08 14.12 14.99
CA MET A 113 7.29 13.65 15.69
C MET A 113 6.94 12.49 16.64
N SER A 114 7.91 11.64 16.94
CA SER A 114 7.73 10.64 18.01
C SER A 114 7.58 11.34 19.36
N ALA A 115 6.79 10.75 20.26
CA ALA A 115 6.67 11.27 21.62
C ALA A 115 8.01 11.25 22.37
N GLU A 116 8.92 10.34 22.00
CA GLU A 116 10.27 10.25 22.56
C GLU A 116 11.11 11.47 22.20
N GLU A 117 11.22 11.80 20.92
CA GLU A 117 11.95 12.99 20.44
C GLU A 117 11.29 14.29 20.96
N LEU A 118 9.96 14.34 21.00
CA LEU A 118 9.26 15.53 21.50
C LEU A 118 9.53 15.73 23.00
N SER A 119 9.55 14.64 23.78
CA SER A 119 9.86 14.70 25.22
C SER A 119 11.26 15.26 25.47
N GLU A 120 12.25 14.84 24.67
CA GLU A 120 13.62 15.34 24.76
C GLU A 120 13.72 16.83 24.43
N LYS A 121 13.12 17.26 23.30
CA LYS A 121 13.18 18.66 22.86
C LYS A 121 12.47 19.59 23.83
N VAL A 122 11.29 19.20 24.33
CA VAL A 122 10.55 20.01 25.31
C VAL A 122 11.27 20.06 26.64
N ALA A 123 11.84 18.95 27.11
CA ALA A 123 12.65 18.96 28.34
C ALA A 123 13.87 19.88 28.24
N ALA A 124 14.52 19.92 27.08
CA ALA A 124 15.64 20.82 26.82
C ALA A 124 15.21 22.30 26.83
N GLU A 125 14.08 22.64 26.21
CA GLU A 125 13.52 24.00 26.17
C GLU A 125 13.25 24.53 27.59
N PHE A 126 12.63 23.70 28.45
CA PHE A 126 12.32 24.05 29.83
C PHE A 126 13.47 23.80 30.83
N LYS A 127 14.62 23.29 30.35
CA LYS A 127 15.77 22.91 31.18
C LYS A 127 15.41 21.94 32.32
N TRP A 128 14.50 21.01 32.05
CA TRP A 128 14.11 20.00 33.02
C TRP A 128 15.22 18.97 33.23
N LYS A 129 15.42 18.56 34.50
CA LYS A 129 16.41 17.53 34.86
C LYS A 129 16.10 16.16 34.25
N GLN A 130 14.83 15.87 34.03
CA GLN A 130 14.34 14.61 33.45
C GLN A 130 13.31 14.93 32.38
N LYS A 131 13.40 14.22 31.25
CA LYS A 131 12.37 14.33 30.21
C LYS A 131 11.05 13.70 30.66
N PRO A 132 9.90 14.20 30.17
CA PRO A 132 8.62 13.51 30.34
C PRO A 132 8.71 12.06 29.87
N GLU A 133 7.98 11.15 30.50
CA GLU A 133 7.76 9.83 29.90
C GLU A 133 6.98 10.02 28.58
N PRO A 134 7.45 9.48 27.44
CA PRO A 134 6.83 9.71 26.13
C PRO A 134 5.35 9.40 26.08
N ARG A 135 4.95 8.25 26.64
CA ARG A 135 3.56 7.80 26.69
C ARG A 135 2.70 8.79 27.48
N ILE A 136 3.20 9.31 28.61
CA ILE A 136 2.48 10.29 29.42
C ILE A 136 2.37 11.61 28.66
N LEU A 137 3.46 12.11 28.08
CA LEU A 137 3.45 13.34 27.29
C LEU A 137 2.44 13.24 26.16
N ARG A 138 2.51 12.17 25.36
CA ARG A 138 1.58 11.91 24.28
C ARG A 138 0.14 11.88 24.79
N THR A 139 -0.14 11.07 25.81
CA THR A 139 -1.48 10.97 26.38
C THR A 139 -1.99 12.33 26.81
N PHE A 140 -1.17 13.12 27.50
CA PHE A 140 -1.51 14.47 27.93
C PHE A 140 -1.82 15.39 26.74
N LEU A 141 -0.95 15.46 25.74
CA LEU A 141 -1.14 16.29 24.55
C LEU A 141 -2.42 15.92 23.77
N LEU A 142 -2.70 14.62 23.59
CA LEU A 142 -3.90 14.16 22.88
C LEU A 142 -5.21 14.51 23.59
N HIS A 143 -5.20 14.62 24.93
CA HIS A 143 -6.38 15.09 25.67
C HIS A 143 -6.62 16.58 25.49
N PHE A 144 -5.63 17.34 25.03
CA PHE A 144 -5.65 18.81 24.93
C PHE A 144 -5.43 19.32 23.49
N GLY A 145 -5.98 18.60 22.51
CA GLY A 145 -6.15 19.09 21.14
C GLY A 145 -5.00 18.81 20.17
N PHE A 146 -3.96 18.08 20.58
CA PHE A 146 -3.00 17.52 19.62
C PHE A 146 -3.53 16.22 19.02
N GLU A 147 -3.03 15.87 17.84
CA GLU A 147 -3.40 14.62 17.18
C GLU A 147 -2.31 13.56 17.36
N GLY A 148 -2.72 12.30 17.23
CA GLY A 148 -1.85 11.15 17.36
C GLY A 148 -1.76 10.42 16.04
N PHE A 149 -0.55 9.99 15.69
CA PHE A 149 -0.31 9.10 14.55
C PHE A 149 0.34 7.81 15.06
N GLY A 150 -0.18 6.67 14.61
CA GLY A 150 0.19 5.36 15.18
C GLY A 150 0.04 5.30 16.70
N GLU A 151 0.88 4.48 17.35
CA GLU A 151 0.88 4.34 18.81
C GLU A 151 1.79 5.33 19.52
N GLN A 152 2.79 5.87 18.82
CA GLN A 152 3.94 6.54 19.44
C GLN A 152 4.10 8.01 19.03
N ASP A 153 3.44 8.47 17.97
CA ASP A 153 3.69 9.80 17.42
C ASP A 153 2.60 10.81 17.79
N VAL A 154 3.01 12.07 17.78
CA VAL A 154 2.17 13.25 17.97
C VAL A 154 2.28 14.12 16.72
N CYS A 155 1.16 14.60 16.21
CA CYS A 155 1.09 15.48 15.05
C CYS A 155 0.23 16.73 15.29
N LEU A 156 0.52 17.76 14.50
CA LEU A 156 -0.37 18.88 14.29
C LEU A 156 -1.51 18.44 13.36
N ALA A 157 -2.71 18.96 13.61
CA ALA A 157 -3.86 18.71 12.73
C ALA A 157 -3.63 19.21 11.30
N GLU A 158 -2.88 20.31 11.15
CA GLU A 158 -2.53 20.88 9.86
C GLU A 158 -1.06 21.32 9.84
N HIS A 159 -0.33 20.96 8.79
CA HIS A 159 1.01 21.49 8.54
C HIS A 159 1.36 21.43 7.05
N PRO A 160 1.97 22.47 6.45
CA PRO A 160 2.23 22.50 5.01
C PRO A 160 3.07 21.35 4.47
N CYS A 161 3.91 20.72 5.30
CA CYS A 161 4.76 19.59 4.88
C CYS A 161 4.03 18.25 4.90
N LEU A 162 2.93 18.10 5.64
CA LEU A 162 2.11 16.88 5.63
C LEU A 162 1.34 16.74 4.31
N GLU A 163 1.00 17.88 3.69
CA GLU A 163 0.22 17.95 2.44
C GLU A 163 1.07 18.29 1.20
N ALA A 164 2.40 18.41 1.37
CA ALA A 164 3.25 18.89 0.29
C ALA A 164 3.53 17.79 -0.75
N LYS A 165 2.83 17.84 -1.89
CA LYS A 165 3.09 16.96 -3.05
C LYS A 165 4.58 16.84 -3.41
N LYS A 166 5.31 17.97 -3.39
CA LYS A 166 6.75 17.99 -3.70
C LYS A 166 7.58 17.16 -2.71
N VAL A 167 7.24 17.16 -1.42
CA VAL A 167 7.94 16.34 -0.41
C VAL A 167 7.71 14.85 -0.68
N ARG A 168 6.51 14.47 -1.12
CA ARG A 168 6.18 13.09 -1.48
C ARG A 168 6.95 12.61 -2.71
N GLU A 169 6.96 13.43 -3.77
CA GLU A 169 7.75 13.16 -4.98
C GLU A 169 9.26 13.06 -4.69
N ASP A 170 9.79 13.93 -3.82
CA ASP A 170 11.20 13.91 -3.44
C ASP A 170 11.56 12.70 -2.57
N LEU A 171 10.63 12.20 -1.74
CA LEU A 171 10.81 10.96 -0.98
C LEU A 171 10.89 9.75 -1.90
N ILE A 172 9.95 9.60 -2.84
CA ILE A 172 9.95 8.49 -3.80
C ILE A 172 11.27 8.44 -4.56
N LYS A 173 11.69 9.58 -5.15
CA LYS A 173 12.96 9.67 -5.90
C LYS A 173 14.18 9.37 -5.05
N LEU A 174 14.21 9.87 -3.81
CA LEU A 174 15.32 9.61 -2.89
C LEU A 174 15.49 8.11 -2.61
N ILE A 175 14.39 7.40 -2.37
CA ILE A 175 14.44 5.97 -2.06
C ILE A 175 14.70 5.15 -3.33
N GLU A 176 14.14 5.55 -4.46
CA GLU A 176 14.43 4.96 -5.78
C GLU A 176 15.94 4.96 -6.11
N GLU A 177 16.62 6.09 -5.87
CA GLU A 177 18.07 6.24 -6.12
C GLU A 177 18.95 5.43 -5.16
N THR A 178 18.43 5.05 -3.99
CA THR A 178 19.23 4.39 -2.93
C THR A 178 18.85 2.94 -2.69
N ALA A 179 17.73 2.47 -3.25
CA ALA A 179 17.06 1.19 -3.03
C ALA A 179 16.61 0.94 -1.58
N SER A 180 17.45 1.24 -0.58
CA SER A 180 17.09 1.21 0.84
C SER A 180 17.99 2.12 1.68
N MET A 181 17.46 2.62 2.80
CA MET A 181 18.24 3.37 3.77
C MET A 181 17.58 3.43 5.16
N PRO A 182 18.33 3.67 6.24
CA PRO A 182 17.75 3.96 7.55
C PRO A 182 16.81 5.17 7.51
N VAL A 183 15.67 5.10 8.20
CA VAL A 183 14.64 6.16 8.20
C VAL A 183 15.18 7.50 8.71
N ALA A 184 16.11 7.47 9.68
CA ALA A 184 16.85 8.65 10.16
C ALA A 184 17.60 9.38 9.03
N LYS A 185 18.27 8.62 8.15
CA LYS A 185 18.96 9.17 6.97
C LYS A 185 17.99 9.62 5.90
N ALA A 186 16.87 8.90 5.72
CA ALA A 186 15.81 9.31 4.80
C ALA A 186 15.24 10.68 5.20
N ALA A 187 14.94 10.90 6.48
CA ALA A 187 14.39 12.16 6.98
C ALA A 187 15.34 13.34 6.73
N SER A 188 16.63 13.18 7.03
CA SER A 188 17.62 14.25 6.82
C SER A 188 17.87 14.53 5.33
N ALA A 189 18.03 13.49 4.51
CA ALA A 189 18.22 13.65 3.07
C ALA A 189 16.98 14.23 2.38
N LEU A 190 15.77 13.84 2.83
CA LEU A 190 14.51 14.39 2.32
C LEU A 190 14.38 15.89 2.65
N TRP A 191 14.78 16.30 3.85
CA TRP A 191 14.85 17.72 4.20
C TRP A 191 15.80 18.48 3.27
N ASP A 192 16.99 17.95 3.02
CA ASP A 192 17.96 18.62 2.14
C ASP A 192 17.45 18.83 0.71
N ARG A 193 16.69 17.86 0.19
CA ARG A 193 16.01 17.96 -1.12
C ARG A 193 14.83 18.95 -1.09
N SER A 194 14.04 18.93 -0.03
CA SER A 194 12.74 19.62 0.02
C SER A 194 12.76 21.01 0.66
N LYS A 195 13.84 21.39 1.35
CA LYS A 195 13.90 22.60 2.19
C LYS A 195 13.50 23.90 1.49
N GLY A 196 13.80 24.02 0.19
CA GLY A 196 13.39 25.18 -0.62
C GLY A 196 11.87 25.31 -0.73
N ALA A 197 11.20 24.22 -1.11
CA ALA A 197 9.74 24.19 -1.24
C ALA A 197 9.05 24.33 0.11
N CYS A 198 9.60 23.73 1.17
CA CYS A 198 9.04 23.80 2.52
C CYS A 198 9.16 25.20 3.12
N ARG A 199 10.32 25.86 3.01
CA ARG A 199 10.50 27.23 3.55
C ARG A 199 9.67 28.28 2.84
N ALA A 200 9.35 28.07 1.56
CA ALA A 200 8.45 28.96 0.82
C ALA A 200 7.04 28.98 1.44
N LYS A 201 6.57 27.83 1.96
CA LYS A 201 5.24 27.70 2.60
C LYS A 201 5.26 27.86 4.12
N ALA A 202 6.38 27.51 4.76
CA ALA A 202 6.51 27.47 6.22
C ALA A 202 7.93 27.89 6.65
N LYS A 203 8.14 29.20 6.83
CA LYS A 203 9.47 29.78 7.13
C LYS A 203 10.15 29.24 8.39
N LYS A 204 9.37 28.74 9.37
CA LYS A 204 9.88 28.26 10.66
C LYS A 204 10.33 26.79 10.66
N VAL A 205 10.17 26.07 9.55
CA VAL A 205 10.63 24.67 9.43
C VAL A 205 12.15 24.62 9.38
N ARG A 206 12.73 23.74 10.20
CA ARG A 206 14.17 23.56 10.43
C ARG A 206 14.69 22.20 9.97
N GLY A 207 13.82 21.19 9.87
CA GLY A 207 14.17 19.83 9.49
C GLY A 207 12.93 18.95 9.39
N PHE A 208 13.15 17.65 9.16
CA PHE A 208 12.11 16.62 9.17
C PHE A 208 12.43 15.55 10.21
N SER A 209 11.39 15.09 10.89
CA SER A 209 11.47 13.94 11.81
C SER A 209 11.39 12.62 11.06
N GLU A 210 11.81 11.53 11.71
CA GLU A 210 11.58 10.17 11.20
C GLU A 210 10.09 9.85 11.09
N ALA A 211 9.29 10.38 12.03
CA ALA A 211 7.85 10.23 12.03
C ALA A 211 7.19 10.86 10.79
N LEU A 212 7.78 11.91 10.20
CA LEU A 212 7.26 12.48 8.96
C LEU A 212 7.39 11.49 7.80
N VAL A 213 8.53 10.81 7.67
CA VAL A 213 8.72 9.81 6.60
C VAL A 213 7.68 8.70 6.73
N ARG A 214 7.49 8.17 7.95
CA ARG A 214 6.47 7.14 8.23
C ARG A 214 5.05 7.65 7.95
N TYR A 215 4.74 8.87 8.38
CA TYR A 215 3.46 9.51 8.10
C TYR A 215 3.19 9.61 6.60
N LEU A 216 4.18 10.03 5.80
CA LEU A 216 4.00 10.17 4.35
C LEU A 216 3.75 8.83 3.66
N ILE A 217 4.41 7.75 4.11
CA ILE A 217 4.21 6.38 3.61
C ILE A 217 2.81 5.88 3.95
N ASP A 218 2.35 6.03 5.20
CA ASP A 218 1.09 5.45 5.63
C ASP A 218 -0.15 6.25 5.17
N THR A 219 0.02 7.51 4.77
CA THR A 219 -1.11 8.41 4.44
C THR A 219 -1.29 8.66 2.95
N ASP A 220 -0.35 8.26 2.10
CA ASP A 220 -0.41 8.51 0.66
C ASP A 220 -0.15 7.23 -0.13
N GLU A 221 -1.16 6.83 -0.89
CA GLU A 221 -1.18 5.59 -1.67
C GLU A 221 -0.05 5.53 -2.70
N ALA A 222 0.26 6.65 -3.37
CA ALA A 222 1.33 6.68 -4.37
C ALA A 222 2.72 6.51 -3.74
N VAL A 223 2.91 6.99 -2.49
CA VAL A 223 4.12 6.72 -1.72
C VAL A 223 4.14 5.27 -1.25
N ALA A 224 3.03 4.76 -0.68
CA ALA A 224 2.91 3.41 -0.15
C ALA A 224 3.15 2.31 -1.21
N GLU A 225 2.73 2.56 -2.45
CA GLU A 225 2.97 1.66 -3.59
C GLU A 225 4.46 1.51 -3.94
N GLN A 226 5.28 2.50 -3.60
CA GLN A 226 6.67 2.59 -4.06
C GLN A 226 7.70 2.50 -2.93
N VAL A 227 7.31 2.84 -1.70
CA VAL A 227 8.19 2.93 -0.54
C VAL A 227 7.59 2.12 0.61
N VAL A 228 8.39 1.21 1.14
CA VAL A 228 8.03 0.37 2.29
C VAL A 228 8.88 0.73 3.48
N TYR A 229 8.27 0.92 4.64
CA TYR A 229 8.96 1.09 5.92
C TYR A 229 8.88 -0.20 6.75
N GLU A 230 10.02 -0.67 7.25
CA GLU A 230 10.09 -1.81 8.18
C GLU A 230 11.28 -1.64 9.14
N ASN A 231 11.02 -1.75 10.45
CA ASN A 231 12.04 -1.80 11.51
C ASN A 231 13.16 -0.74 11.37
N GLY A 232 12.77 0.53 11.21
CA GLY A 232 13.72 1.66 11.13
C GLY A 232 14.41 1.82 9.77
N THR A 233 14.04 1.03 8.76
CA THR A 233 14.59 1.11 7.41
C THR A 233 13.47 1.35 6.40
N VAL A 234 13.74 2.18 5.40
CA VAL A 234 12.87 2.37 4.24
C VAL A 234 13.49 1.71 3.02
N PHE A 235 12.65 1.13 2.18
CA PHE A 235 13.01 0.38 0.98
C PHE A 235 12.16 0.86 -0.19
N THR A 236 12.66 0.72 -1.41
CA THR A 236 11.76 0.64 -2.56
C THR A 236 10.90 -0.62 -2.43
N ALA A 237 9.69 -0.59 -2.97
CA ALA A 237 8.81 -1.76 -3.00
C ALA A 237 9.51 -2.97 -3.66
N SER A 238 10.22 -2.74 -4.76
CA SER A 238 11.00 -3.78 -5.45
C SER A 238 12.09 -4.38 -4.57
N GLN A 239 12.88 -3.56 -3.87
CA GLN A 239 13.91 -4.05 -2.95
C GLN A 239 13.30 -4.83 -1.79
N TRP A 240 12.19 -4.34 -1.24
CA TRP A 240 11.44 -5.05 -0.20
C TRP A 240 10.97 -6.43 -0.66
N ASP A 241 10.39 -6.52 -1.85
CA ASP A 241 9.88 -7.78 -2.39
C ASP A 241 10.99 -8.82 -2.63
N LEU A 242 12.14 -8.36 -3.14
CA LEU A 242 13.33 -9.20 -3.33
C LEU A 242 13.79 -9.84 -2.02
N GLU A 243 13.86 -9.05 -0.94
CA GLU A 243 14.39 -9.52 0.34
C GLU A 243 13.34 -10.25 1.20
N ARG A 244 12.10 -9.76 1.24
CA ARG A 244 11.13 -10.11 2.30
C ARG A 244 9.68 -10.21 1.84
N GLY A 245 9.29 -9.50 0.79
CA GLY A 245 7.90 -9.40 0.36
C GLY A 245 7.39 -10.61 -0.42
N PHE A 246 6.41 -10.39 -1.30
CA PHE A 246 5.72 -11.49 -1.96
C PHE A 246 6.60 -12.12 -3.04
N VAL A 247 6.60 -13.45 -3.10
CA VAL A 247 7.53 -14.18 -3.99
C VAL A 247 7.24 -13.90 -5.46
N ALA A 248 5.99 -13.68 -5.86
CA ALA A 248 5.67 -13.34 -7.24
C ALA A 248 6.26 -11.98 -7.61
N SER A 249 6.14 -10.99 -6.74
CA SER A 249 6.76 -9.67 -6.91
C SER A 249 8.28 -9.76 -6.95
N ALA A 250 8.88 -10.60 -6.09
CA ALA A 250 10.32 -10.87 -6.13
C ALA A 250 10.77 -11.50 -7.45
N VAL A 251 9.98 -12.43 -8.00
CA VAL A 251 10.24 -13.03 -9.32
C VAL A 251 10.18 -11.97 -10.42
N SER A 252 9.17 -11.10 -10.39
CA SER A 252 9.07 -9.96 -11.31
C SER A 252 10.32 -9.09 -11.22
N ALA A 253 10.70 -8.63 -10.03
CA ALA A 253 11.89 -7.81 -9.81
C ALA A 253 13.20 -8.48 -10.25
N ILE A 254 13.36 -9.80 -10.06
CA ILE A 254 14.54 -10.55 -10.54
C ILE A 254 14.62 -10.53 -12.08
N LEU A 255 13.50 -10.84 -12.76
CA LEU A 255 13.46 -10.91 -14.22
C LEU A 255 13.54 -9.53 -14.88
N ASP A 256 12.84 -8.59 -14.24
CA ASP A 256 13.24 -7.23 -13.96
C ASP A 256 14.70 -6.89 -14.25
N GLU A 257 15.47 -6.91 -13.17
CA GLU A 257 16.89 -6.58 -13.11
C GLU A 257 17.72 -7.37 -14.14
N ALA A 258 17.37 -8.64 -14.39
CA ALA A 258 18.13 -9.49 -15.29
C ALA A 258 18.07 -9.05 -16.75
N GLY A 259 16.96 -8.42 -17.19
CA GLY A 259 16.79 -7.96 -18.58
C GLY A 259 16.82 -9.08 -19.63
N ARG A 260 16.77 -10.35 -19.22
CA ARG A 260 16.94 -11.53 -20.09
C ARG A 260 16.05 -12.69 -19.64
N PRO A 261 15.77 -13.66 -20.53
CA PRO A 261 15.17 -14.92 -20.13
C PRO A 261 16.00 -15.66 -19.06
N MET A 262 15.34 -16.10 -17.99
CA MET A 262 15.93 -16.95 -16.95
C MET A 262 15.13 -18.25 -16.79
N HIS A 263 15.83 -19.37 -16.61
CA HIS A 263 15.22 -20.63 -16.26
C HIS A 263 14.66 -20.58 -14.82
N PHE A 264 13.55 -21.28 -14.54
CA PHE A 264 12.93 -21.25 -13.21
C PHE A 264 13.86 -21.66 -12.06
N THR A 265 14.86 -22.50 -12.33
CA THR A 265 15.89 -22.87 -11.35
C THR A 265 16.84 -21.71 -11.07
N GLU A 266 17.28 -20.98 -12.10
CA GLU A 266 18.11 -19.77 -11.95
C GLU A 266 17.36 -18.71 -11.11
N ILE A 267 16.06 -18.54 -11.36
CA ILE A 267 15.20 -17.61 -10.59
C ILE A 267 15.13 -18.04 -9.12
N ALA A 268 14.93 -19.34 -8.86
CA ALA A 268 14.84 -19.86 -7.50
C ALA A 268 16.17 -19.75 -6.73
N ASP A 269 17.29 -19.95 -7.41
CA ASP A 269 18.63 -19.84 -6.83
C ASP A 269 18.95 -18.37 -6.50
N GLU A 270 18.64 -17.44 -7.40
CA GLU A 270 18.78 -16.00 -7.15
C GLU A 270 17.88 -15.52 -6.01
N LEU A 271 16.62 -15.99 -5.97
CA LEU A 271 15.71 -15.69 -4.86
C LEU A 271 16.23 -16.22 -3.52
N SER A 272 16.80 -17.42 -3.50
CA SER A 272 17.41 -17.98 -2.29
C SER A 272 18.58 -17.13 -1.79
N LYS A 273 19.41 -16.64 -2.72
CA LYS A 273 20.54 -15.76 -2.43
C LYS A 273 20.06 -14.43 -1.83
N ARG A 274 19.06 -13.79 -2.43
CA ARG A 274 18.51 -12.50 -1.96
C ARG A 274 17.84 -12.61 -0.58
N ARG A 275 17.17 -13.73 -0.30
CA ARG A 275 16.43 -13.93 0.96
C ARG A 275 17.26 -14.56 2.09
N GLY A 276 18.50 -14.96 1.82
CA GLY A 276 19.39 -15.59 2.81
C GLY A 276 18.91 -16.97 3.31
N HIS A 277 17.94 -17.59 2.65
CA HIS A 277 17.44 -18.94 2.97
C HIS A 277 17.02 -19.68 1.71
N LYS A 278 17.04 -21.02 1.77
CA LYS A 278 16.73 -21.86 0.61
C LYS A 278 15.27 -21.74 0.19
N VAL A 279 15.06 -21.33 -1.05
CA VAL A 279 13.76 -21.39 -1.74
C VAL A 279 13.77 -22.58 -2.69
N THR A 280 12.82 -23.51 -2.52
CA THR A 280 12.77 -24.69 -3.39
C THR A 280 12.35 -24.31 -4.81
N HIS A 281 12.92 -24.99 -5.81
CA HIS A 281 12.58 -24.78 -7.23
C HIS A 281 11.10 -24.94 -7.51
N ARG A 282 10.44 -25.93 -6.88
CA ARG A 282 8.99 -26.18 -7.02
C ARG A 282 8.17 -25.02 -6.46
N TYR A 283 8.56 -24.50 -5.31
CA TYR A 283 7.85 -23.37 -4.70
C TYR A 283 7.98 -22.11 -5.54
N ALA A 284 9.21 -21.77 -5.98
CA ALA A 284 9.44 -20.65 -6.87
C ALA A 284 8.62 -20.80 -8.17
N TYR A 285 8.69 -21.96 -8.83
CA TYR A 285 7.94 -22.24 -10.06
C TYR A 285 6.43 -21.99 -9.91
N ASN A 286 5.82 -22.46 -8.82
CA ASN A 286 4.39 -22.25 -8.57
C ASN A 286 4.04 -20.77 -8.37
N ARG A 287 4.98 -19.96 -7.86
CA ARG A 287 4.78 -18.53 -7.62
C ARG A 287 5.03 -17.66 -8.86
N ILE A 288 5.85 -18.11 -9.81
CA ILE A 288 6.07 -17.40 -11.09
C ILE A 288 4.74 -17.11 -11.79
N TRP A 289 3.81 -18.07 -11.78
CA TRP A 289 2.50 -17.93 -12.42
C TRP A 289 1.55 -16.91 -11.76
N LEU A 290 1.92 -16.39 -10.59
CA LEU A 290 1.18 -15.33 -9.92
C LEU A 290 1.73 -13.93 -10.25
N ALA A 291 2.88 -13.82 -10.92
CA ALA A 291 3.42 -12.56 -11.39
C ALA A 291 2.73 -12.19 -12.71
N GLU A 292 2.03 -11.06 -12.73
CA GLU A 292 1.18 -10.67 -13.87
C GLU A 292 1.99 -10.19 -15.09
N ASP A 293 3.16 -9.62 -14.82
CA ASP A 293 4.12 -9.02 -15.74
C ASP A 293 5.20 -10.01 -16.24
N VAL A 294 5.10 -11.28 -15.86
CA VAL A 294 6.06 -12.33 -16.22
C VAL A 294 5.41 -13.34 -17.15
N VAL A 295 6.10 -13.65 -18.26
CA VAL A 295 5.62 -14.62 -19.25
C VAL A 295 6.64 -15.71 -19.54
N PRO A 296 6.18 -16.94 -19.87
CA PRO A 296 7.07 -18.02 -20.26
C PRO A 296 7.57 -17.82 -21.70
N VAL A 297 8.88 -17.98 -21.92
CA VAL A 297 9.56 -17.90 -23.22
C VAL A 297 10.17 -19.26 -23.63
N GLY A 298 9.57 -20.33 -23.13
CA GLY A 298 9.83 -21.71 -23.53
C GLY A 298 10.98 -22.39 -22.78
N ARG A 299 10.99 -23.73 -22.78
CA ARG A 299 12.01 -24.58 -22.13
C ARG A 299 12.25 -24.22 -20.66
N GLY A 300 11.18 -23.94 -19.92
CA GLY A 300 11.25 -23.56 -18.51
C GLY A 300 11.81 -22.16 -18.23
N LYS A 301 11.97 -21.32 -19.27
CA LYS A 301 12.43 -19.94 -19.14
C LYS A 301 11.28 -18.95 -19.09
N PHE A 302 11.50 -17.87 -18.35
CA PHE A 302 10.56 -16.78 -18.14
C PHE A 302 11.27 -15.44 -18.36
N MET A 303 10.50 -14.42 -18.71
CA MET A 303 10.98 -13.06 -18.95
C MET A 303 9.92 -12.04 -18.55
N HIS A 304 10.38 -10.89 -18.08
CA HIS A 304 9.51 -9.76 -17.76
C HIS A 304 9.01 -9.06 -19.03
N LEU A 305 7.71 -8.73 -19.09
CA LEU A 305 7.03 -8.17 -20.26
C LEU A 305 7.65 -6.85 -20.73
N LYS A 306 8.05 -5.98 -19.81
CA LYS A 306 8.67 -4.68 -20.14
C LYS A 306 9.90 -4.76 -21.06
N HIS A 307 10.61 -5.89 -21.05
CA HIS A 307 11.79 -6.11 -21.89
C HIS A 307 11.44 -6.68 -23.27
N MET A 308 10.16 -6.94 -23.54
CA MET A 308 9.66 -7.29 -24.87
C MET A 308 9.17 -6.01 -25.57
N ALA A 309 9.90 -5.60 -26.61
CA ALA A 309 9.63 -4.37 -27.36
C ALA A 309 9.20 -4.66 -28.81
N PRO A 310 7.97 -5.17 -29.03
CA PRO A 310 7.45 -5.33 -30.39
C PRO A 310 7.20 -3.96 -31.05
N SER A 311 7.50 -3.85 -32.34
CA SER A 311 7.15 -2.65 -33.11
C SER A 311 5.63 -2.44 -33.11
N PRO A 312 5.11 -1.20 -33.05
CA PRO A 312 3.67 -0.93 -33.14
C PRO A 312 3.00 -1.62 -34.32
N LYS A 313 3.66 -1.64 -35.48
CA LYS A 313 3.18 -2.34 -36.69
C LYS A 313 2.95 -3.84 -36.48
N LEU A 314 3.85 -4.53 -35.78
CA LEU A 314 3.68 -5.97 -35.49
C LEU A 314 2.44 -6.22 -34.63
N ILE A 315 2.18 -5.33 -33.67
CA ILE A 315 1.02 -5.44 -32.80
C ILE A 315 -0.26 -5.21 -33.59
N THR A 316 -0.32 -4.12 -34.36
CA THR A 316 -1.46 -3.84 -35.24
C THR A 316 -1.73 -4.99 -36.21
N ASP A 317 -0.69 -5.57 -36.83
CA ASP A 317 -0.85 -6.72 -37.74
C ASP A 317 -1.43 -7.96 -37.01
N VAL A 318 -0.99 -8.22 -35.78
CA VAL A 318 -1.49 -9.33 -34.95
C VAL A 318 -2.92 -9.09 -34.50
N GLU A 319 -3.24 -7.89 -34.03
CA GLU A 319 -4.60 -7.53 -33.60
C GLU A 319 -5.57 -7.59 -34.77
N GLN A 320 -5.19 -7.03 -35.93
CA GLN A 320 -5.99 -7.11 -37.15
C GLN A 320 -6.23 -8.56 -37.57
N TRP A 321 -5.22 -9.42 -37.45
CA TRP A 321 -5.40 -10.85 -37.71
C TRP A 321 -6.46 -11.47 -36.79
N PHE A 322 -6.51 -11.11 -35.50
CA PHE A 322 -7.60 -11.57 -34.62
C PHE A 322 -8.96 -11.02 -35.07
N PHE A 323 -9.05 -9.75 -35.48
CA PHE A 323 -10.29 -9.16 -36.00
C PHE A 323 -10.83 -9.90 -37.21
N ASP A 324 -9.94 -10.22 -38.15
CA ASP A 324 -10.32 -10.90 -39.40
C ASP A 324 -10.82 -12.33 -39.14
N HIS A 325 -10.35 -12.97 -38.05
CA HIS A 325 -10.72 -14.34 -37.68
C HIS A 325 -11.87 -14.40 -36.66
N LEU A 326 -12.28 -13.27 -36.07
CA LEU A 326 -13.38 -13.18 -35.11
C LEU A 326 -14.63 -12.56 -35.75
N ASN A 327 -15.75 -13.25 -35.62
CA ASN A 327 -17.06 -12.80 -36.14
C ASN A 327 -18.21 -13.48 -35.35
N ASP A 328 -19.46 -13.27 -35.79
CA ASP A 328 -20.64 -13.85 -35.12
C ASP A 328 -20.67 -15.38 -35.12
N GLU A 329 -19.97 -16.02 -36.06
CA GLU A 329 -19.76 -17.48 -36.09
C GLU A 329 -18.64 -17.89 -35.14
N VAL A 330 -17.47 -17.25 -35.25
CA VAL A 330 -16.25 -17.59 -34.51
C VAL A 330 -16.04 -16.59 -33.38
N LYS A 331 -16.62 -16.90 -32.22
CA LYS A 331 -16.55 -16.02 -31.03
C LYS A 331 -15.21 -16.05 -30.30
N TYR A 332 -14.41 -17.09 -30.53
CA TYR A 332 -13.10 -17.27 -29.91
C TYR A 332 -12.08 -17.75 -30.93
N VAL A 333 -10.88 -17.15 -30.90
CA VAL A 333 -9.72 -17.58 -31.68
C VAL A 333 -8.55 -17.77 -30.71
N ALA A 334 -7.84 -18.89 -30.86
CA ALA A 334 -6.70 -19.20 -30.02
C ALA A 334 -5.44 -18.44 -30.48
N ALA A 335 -4.66 -17.94 -29.51
CA ALA A 335 -3.38 -17.25 -29.77
C ALA A 335 -2.36 -18.10 -30.55
N TYR A 336 -2.54 -19.42 -30.58
CA TYR A 336 -1.73 -20.32 -31.41
C TYR A 336 -1.75 -19.96 -32.90
N GLY A 337 -2.89 -19.49 -33.43
CA GLY A 337 -3.02 -19.14 -34.84
C GLY A 337 -2.17 -17.92 -35.19
N ALA A 338 -2.39 -16.80 -34.50
CA ALA A 338 -1.61 -15.57 -34.65
C ALA A 338 -0.11 -15.84 -34.46
N PHE A 339 0.24 -16.60 -33.42
CA PHE A 339 1.63 -16.94 -33.14
C PHE A 339 2.27 -17.71 -34.31
N ALA A 340 1.57 -18.68 -34.90
CA ALA A 340 2.09 -19.44 -36.03
C ALA A 340 2.32 -18.56 -37.27
N VAL A 341 1.40 -17.63 -37.54
CA VAL A 341 1.48 -16.70 -38.68
C VAL A 341 2.64 -15.72 -38.53
N TYR A 342 2.79 -15.12 -37.34
CA TYR A 342 3.77 -14.06 -37.08
C TYR A 342 5.07 -14.55 -36.44
N ARG A 343 5.28 -15.87 -36.36
CA ARG A 343 6.35 -16.52 -35.60
C ARG A 343 7.73 -15.87 -35.76
N GLN A 344 8.19 -15.70 -37.01
CA GLN A 344 9.52 -15.15 -37.26
C GLN A 344 9.69 -13.70 -36.77
N ARG A 345 8.62 -12.89 -36.80
CA ARG A 345 8.64 -11.50 -36.32
C ARG A 345 8.57 -11.45 -34.80
N LEU A 346 7.79 -12.35 -34.20
CA LEU A 346 7.63 -12.48 -32.75
C LEU A 346 8.91 -13.01 -32.07
N GLU A 347 9.55 -14.03 -32.64
CA GLU A 347 10.79 -14.59 -32.10
C GLU A 347 11.94 -13.55 -32.09
N LYS A 348 11.98 -12.62 -33.05
CA LYS A 348 12.96 -11.52 -33.08
C LYS A 348 12.84 -10.54 -31.92
N VAL A 349 11.70 -10.48 -31.26
CA VAL A 349 11.43 -9.59 -30.11
C VAL A 349 11.32 -10.37 -28.79
N GLY A 350 11.78 -11.63 -28.78
CA GLY A 350 11.80 -12.48 -27.58
C GLY A 350 10.49 -13.21 -27.29
N MET A 351 9.45 -13.03 -28.11
CA MET A 351 8.18 -13.77 -27.97
C MET A 351 8.28 -15.12 -28.67
N THR A 352 8.84 -16.10 -27.97
CA THR A 352 9.12 -17.44 -28.51
C THR A 352 8.00 -18.45 -28.26
N THR A 353 6.94 -18.05 -27.54
CA THR A 353 5.79 -18.91 -27.20
C THR A 353 4.45 -18.18 -27.43
N PRO A 354 3.37 -18.92 -27.72
CA PRO A 354 2.02 -18.36 -27.76
C PRO A 354 1.61 -17.67 -26.45
N GLU A 355 2.08 -18.16 -25.31
CA GLU A 355 1.85 -17.60 -23.98
C GLU A 355 2.50 -16.22 -23.83
N SER A 356 3.73 -16.04 -24.33
CA SER A 356 4.40 -14.73 -24.33
C SER A 356 3.66 -13.70 -25.19
N LEU A 357 3.16 -14.11 -26.36
CA LEU A 357 2.30 -13.26 -27.18
C LEU A 357 1.01 -12.91 -26.45
N TYR A 358 0.32 -13.91 -25.89
CA TYR A 358 -0.95 -13.71 -25.19
C TYR A 358 -0.81 -12.77 -23.98
N GLY A 359 0.22 -12.98 -23.16
CA GLY A 359 0.47 -12.15 -21.98
C GLY A 359 0.79 -10.71 -22.37
N TRP A 360 1.60 -10.51 -23.41
CA TRP A 360 1.89 -9.17 -23.91
C TRP A 360 0.65 -8.48 -24.47
N LEU A 361 -0.17 -9.17 -25.27
CA LEU A 361 -1.40 -8.61 -25.82
C LEU A 361 -2.40 -8.24 -24.72
N LYS A 362 -2.53 -9.09 -23.68
CA LYS A 362 -3.35 -8.80 -22.51
C LYS A 362 -2.94 -7.50 -21.83
N GLU A 363 -1.63 -7.28 -21.68
CA GLU A 363 -1.07 -6.08 -21.06
C GLU A 363 -1.17 -4.83 -21.97
N SER A 364 -1.08 -5.02 -23.30
CA SER A 364 -1.13 -3.93 -24.27
C SER A 364 -2.45 -3.13 -24.29
N GLY A 365 -3.52 -3.67 -23.68
CA GLY A 365 -4.74 -2.91 -23.42
C GLY A 365 -5.60 -2.60 -24.65
N SER A 366 -5.66 -3.52 -25.62
CA SER A 366 -6.54 -3.39 -26.79
C SER A 366 -7.98 -3.04 -26.39
N LYS A 367 -8.57 -2.03 -27.04
CA LYS A 367 -9.96 -1.60 -26.75
C LYS A 367 -11.01 -2.51 -27.40
N GLU A 368 -10.62 -3.19 -28.46
CA GLU A 368 -11.55 -3.94 -29.32
C GLU A 368 -11.45 -5.46 -29.10
N LEU A 369 -10.31 -5.95 -28.59
CA LEU A 369 -10.10 -7.35 -28.21
C LEU A 369 -10.16 -7.54 -26.70
N ALA A 370 -10.42 -8.79 -26.30
CA ALA A 370 -10.38 -9.22 -24.91
C ALA A 370 -9.70 -10.57 -24.77
N TYR A 371 -9.09 -10.76 -23.59
CA TYR A 371 -8.19 -11.87 -23.29
C TYR A 371 -8.69 -12.63 -22.04
N PRO A 372 -9.83 -13.34 -22.12
CA PRO A 372 -10.50 -13.93 -20.96
C PRO A 372 -9.70 -15.03 -20.26
N ARG A 373 -9.09 -15.93 -21.04
CA ARG A 373 -8.23 -17.01 -20.53
C ARG A 373 -7.44 -17.61 -21.68
N PHE A 374 -6.12 -17.76 -21.49
CA PHE A 374 -5.27 -18.45 -22.45
C PHE A 374 -5.85 -19.83 -22.83
N PRO A 375 -5.91 -20.18 -24.13
CA PRO A 375 -5.37 -19.44 -25.28
C PRO A 375 -6.35 -18.49 -25.97
N HIS A 376 -7.56 -18.29 -25.43
CA HIS A 376 -8.67 -17.68 -26.16
C HIS A 376 -8.62 -16.15 -26.18
N VAL A 377 -8.77 -15.60 -27.37
CA VAL A 377 -8.98 -14.17 -27.65
C VAL A 377 -10.38 -14.02 -28.26
N CYS A 378 -11.10 -12.96 -27.89
CA CYS A 378 -12.41 -12.62 -28.45
C CYS A 378 -12.56 -11.11 -28.62
N ARG A 379 -13.66 -10.65 -29.24
CA ARG A 379 -14.01 -9.23 -29.25
C ARG A 379 -14.43 -8.76 -27.87
N ALA A 380 -14.10 -7.53 -27.51
CA ALA A 380 -14.41 -6.93 -26.21
C ALA A 380 -15.90 -6.99 -25.86
N GLU A 381 -16.78 -6.80 -26.85
CA GLU A 381 -18.25 -6.93 -26.72
C GLU A 381 -18.71 -8.33 -26.28
N HIS A 382 -18.00 -9.39 -26.70
CA HIS A 382 -18.32 -10.76 -26.33
C HIS A 382 -17.80 -11.14 -24.95
N ALA A 383 -16.69 -10.53 -24.49
CA ALA A 383 -16.14 -10.75 -23.16
C ALA A 383 -17.09 -10.26 -22.06
N GLN A 384 -17.79 -9.15 -22.27
CA GLN A 384 -18.81 -8.65 -21.33
C GLN A 384 -19.93 -9.67 -21.09
N ARG A 385 -20.28 -10.46 -22.11
CA ARG A 385 -21.34 -11.49 -22.04
C ARG A 385 -20.86 -12.81 -21.41
N ARG A 386 -19.55 -12.97 -21.11
CA ARG A 386 -18.91 -14.17 -20.54
C ARG A 386 -19.40 -15.49 -21.17
N VAL A 387 -19.51 -15.55 -22.50
CA VAL A 387 -20.05 -16.73 -23.20
C VAL A 387 -19.11 -17.93 -23.01
N PRO A 388 -19.51 -19.02 -22.34
CA PRO A 388 -18.63 -20.17 -22.14
C PRO A 388 -18.32 -20.89 -23.46
N LEU A 389 -17.13 -21.47 -23.60
CA LEU A 389 -16.73 -22.23 -24.80
C LEU A 389 -17.73 -23.34 -25.16
N ARG A 390 -18.31 -24.01 -24.17
CA ARG A 390 -19.42 -24.97 -24.35
C ARG A 390 -20.54 -24.39 -25.20
N LYS A 391 -21.00 -23.17 -24.86
CA LYS A 391 -22.13 -22.52 -25.54
C LYS A 391 -21.77 -22.15 -26.97
N VAL A 392 -20.52 -21.76 -27.22
CA VAL A 392 -20.02 -21.49 -28.58
C VAL A 392 -20.05 -22.76 -29.44
N ILE A 393 -19.69 -23.91 -28.88
CA ILE A 393 -19.76 -25.21 -29.57
C ILE A 393 -21.22 -25.61 -29.83
N GLU A 394 -22.09 -25.47 -28.83
CA GLU A 394 -23.53 -25.77 -28.97
C GLU A 394 -24.18 -24.93 -30.07
N GLU A 395 -23.93 -23.61 -30.08
CA GLU A 395 -24.41 -22.69 -31.12
C GLU A 395 -23.86 -23.05 -32.52
N PHE A 396 -22.62 -23.52 -32.62
CA PHE A 396 -22.06 -24.01 -33.89
C PHE A 396 -22.82 -25.24 -34.38
N ILE A 397 -23.12 -26.22 -33.51
CA ILE A 397 -23.86 -27.43 -33.89
C ILE A 397 -25.30 -27.07 -34.27
N ASP A 398 -25.96 -26.19 -33.52
CA ASP A 398 -27.33 -25.73 -33.80
C ASP A 398 -27.42 -25.08 -35.20
N ARG A 399 -26.46 -24.20 -35.53
CA ARG A 399 -26.39 -23.54 -36.85
C ARG A 399 -26.13 -24.52 -38.00
N ASN A 400 -25.52 -25.66 -37.74
CA ASN A 400 -25.24 -26.70 -38.74
C ASN A 400 -26.31 -27.80 -38.77
N GLY A 401 -27.56 -27.46 -38.46
CA GLY A 401 -28.70 -28.40 -38.57
C GLY A 401 -28.83 -29.36 -37.39
N GLY A 402 -28.24 -29.02 -36.24
CA GLY A 402 -28.46 -29.74 -35.00
C GLY A 402 -27.53 -30.92 -34.76
N THR A 403 -26.80 -31.41 -35.77
CA THR A 403 -25.76 -32.44 -35.65
C THR A 403 -24.65 -32.19 -36.66
N VAL A 404 -23.40 -32.49 -36.30
CA VAL A 404 -22.22 -32.28 -37.15
C VAL A 404 -21.36 -33.54 -37.23
N THR A 405 -20.61 -33.69 -38.32
CA THR A 405 -19.59 -34.74 -38.44
C THR A 405 -18.32 -34.38 -37.66
N TRP A 406 -17.52 -35.38 -37.30
CA TRP A 406 -16.23 -35.20 -36.64
C TRP A 406 -15.31 -34.30 -37.48
N LYS A 407 -15.34 -34.47 -38.81
CA LYS A 407 -14.59 -33.64 -39.75
C LYS A 407 -15.00 -32.17 -39.67
N GLN A 408 -16.31 -31.87 -39.66
CA GLN A 408 -16.81 -30.49 -39.53
C GLN A 408 -16.45 -29.88 -38.17
N PHE A 409 -16.55 -30.67 -37.09
CA PHE A 409 -16.17 -30.23 -35.75
C PHE A 409 -14.66 -29.96 -35.65
N GLU A 410 -13.83 -30.87 -36.14
CA GLU A 410 -12.38 -30.71 -36.21
C GLU A 410 -12.00 -29.49 -37.04
N GLU A 411 -12.64 -29.27 -38.19
CA GLU A 411 -12.41 -28.10 -39.04
C GLU A 411 -12.76 -26.80 -38.31
N TYR A 412 -13.91 -26.73 -37.64
CA TYR A 412 -14.29 -25.57 -36.86
C TYR A 412 -13.30 -25.29 -35.70
N VAL A 413 -12.98 -26.29 -34.89
CA VAL A 413 -12.15 -26.12 -33.69
C VAL A 413 -10.67 -25.90 -34.04
N VAL A 414 -10.13 -26.65 -34.99
CA VAL A 414 -8.69 -26.61 -35.30
C VAL A 414 -8.37 -25.57 -36.35
N LYS A 415 -9.21 -25.40 -37.39
CA LYS A 415 -8.93 -24.46 -38.48
C LYS A 415 -9.50 -23.07 -38.22
N LYS A 416 -10.77 -22.95 -37.81
CA LYS A 416 -11.38 -21.63 -37.54
C LYS A 416 -10.99 -21.07 -36.17
N MET A 417 -11.09 -21.86 -35.10
CA MET A 417 -10.74 -21.40 -33.75
C MET A 417 -9.24 -21.52 -33.44
N HIS A 418 -8.43 -22.11 -34.32
CA HIS A 418 -6.99 -22.30 -34.15
C HIS A 418 -6.56 -23.06 -32.87
N LEU A 419 -7.45 -23.87 -32.28
CA LEU A 419 -7.09 -24.71 -31.14
C LEU A 419 -6.20 -25.87 -31.61
N ARG A 420 -5.29 -26.32 -30.74
CA ARG A 420 -4.42 -27.45 -31.07
C ARG A 420 -5.23 -28.74 -31.15
N ARG A 421 -4.85 -29.64 -32.06
CA ARG A 421 -5.58 -30.89 -32.33
C ARG A 421 -5.80 -31.76 -31.08
N TYR A 422 -4.82 -31.85 -30.18
CA TYR A 422 -4.99 -32.62 -28.93
C TYR A 422 -6.09 -32.07 -28.02
N PHE A 423 -6.46 -30.79 -28.17
CA PHE A 423 -7.51 -30.14 -27.38
C PHE A 423 -8.90 -30.68 -27.72
N LEU A 424 -9.08 -31.30 -28.89
CA LEU A 424 -10.33 -31.96 -29.28
C LEU A 424 -10.75 -33.04 -28.27
N GLN A 425 -9.80 -33.88 -27.83
CA GLN A 425 -10.09 -34.93 -26.84
C GLN A 425 -10.48 -34.33 -25.49
N TYR A 426 -9.82 -33.25 -25.07
CA TYR A 426 -10.16 -32.54 -23.85
C TYR A 426 -11.57 -31.93 -23.94
N LEU A 427 -11.91 -31.29 -25.07
CA LEU A 427 -13.24 -30.73 -25.28
C LEU A 427 -14.31 -31.81 -25.24
N MET A 428 -14.12 -32.92 -25.96
CA MET A 428 -15.08 -34.03 -25.97
C MET A 428 -15.34 -34.60 -24.58
N LYS A 429 -14.31 -34.70 -23.72
CA LYS A 429 -14.46 -35.18 -22.34
C LYS A 429 -15.23 -34.21 -21.42
N ASN A 430 -15.18 -32.91 -21.71
CA ASN A 430 -15.78 -31.88 -20.86
C ASN A 430 -17.10 -31.31 -21.42
N LEU A 431 -17.49 -31.70 -22.63
CA LEU A 431 -18.80 -31.39 -23.18
C LEU A 431 -19.86 -32.30 -22.54
N PRO A 432 -21.04 -31.77 -22.15
CA PRO A 432 -22.14 -32.61 -21.69
C PRO A 432 -22.55 -33.62 -22.76
N ALA A 433 -23.05 -34.78 -22.32
CA ALA A 433 -23.54 -35.84 -23.21
C ALA A 433 -24.59 -35.34 -24.23
N SER A 434 -25.40 -34.34 -23.84
CA SER A 434 -26.38 -33.69 -24.71
C SER A 434 -25.77 -32.92 -25.88
N VAL A 435 -24.50 -32.53 -25.80
CA VAL A 435 -23.77 -31.81 -26.85
C VAL A 435 -22.85 -32.76 -27.60
N SER A 436 -22.09 -33.61 -26.88
CA SER A 436 -21.11 -34.52 -27.50
C SER A 436 -21.76 -35.59 -28.37
N SER A 437 -22.96 -36.09 -28.01
CA SER A 437 -23.72 -37.06 -28.84
C SER A 437 -24.18 -36.51 -30.18
N ARG A 438 -24.15 -35.18 -30.37
CA ARG A 438 -24.51 -34.49 -31.61
C ARG A 438 -23.34 -34.37 -32.59
N ILE A 439 -22.15 -34.78 -32.18
CA ILE A 439 -20.94 -34.87 -33.00
C ILE A 439 -20.77 -36.34 -33.38
N LYS A 440 -21.03 -36.66 -34.65
CA LYS A 440 -20.99 -38.03 -35.18
C LYS A 440 -19.68 -38.29 -35.89
N ASP A 441 -19.18 -39.52 -35.83
CA ASP A 441 -18.01 -39.93 -36.62
C ASP A 441 -18.23 -39.78 -38.12
#